data_AF-A0AAW2ZKB5-F1
#
_entry.id   AF-A0AAW2ZKB5-F1
#
_cell.length_a   1.000
_cell.length_b   1.000
_cell.length_c   1.000
_cell.angle_alpha   90.00
_cell.angle_beta   90.00
_cell.angle_gamma   90.00
#
_symmetry.space_group_name_H-M   'P 1'
#
loop_
_entity.id
_entity.type
_entity.pdbx_description
1 polymer ?
#
loop_
_entity_poly.entity_id
_entity_poly.type
_entity_poly.pdbx_seq_one_letter_code
_entity_poly.pdbx_strand_id
1 'polypeptide(L)'
;MKVLDKHRHNKPIITRACFTLGNLTFSGDTANKNVEESHRVITSDTGIPLLLKLLDMYDENEKKKKEQKYIQETEDLLTRLIRLIANVSTYKKHGEQIVCSPSMVRLVDIVQRKSILQCEELVLNIVRCISNLSFYAVSNTEKTTPLFEDQVKLAKLLAPLILYDHPDAVMESCRAFGNLSRDPQVRQWMSERRVDEAIMILLGHSRMDIVRSVCGILINLSNDEQNRHAKALHGASIVERLLEVLDHADIELVILILQMLFNLSFLDNMFTSHQIQHLHETIQGMLLYLQEQEQMVEYREQVEDQPQYDPDGVVRLRQVSTSLLNQLNVLRYE
;
A
#
# COMPACT_ATOMS: atom_id res chain seq x y z
N MET A 1 -26.60 -10.96 -5.17
CA MET A 1 -26.84 -9.80 -6.05
C MET A 1 -28.31 -9.49 -6.34
N LYS A 2 -29.15 -10.45 -6.79
CA LYS A 2 -30.59 -10.19 -7.07
C LYS A 2 -31.37 -9.54 -5.91
N VAL A 3 -31.09 -9.94 -4.66
CA VAL A 3 -31.71 -9.34 -3.46
C VAL A 3 -31.34 -7.86 -3.31
N LEU A 4 -30.06 -7.51 -3.51
CA LEU A 4 -29.60 -6.12 -3.45
C LEU A 4 -30.29 -5.26 -4.51
N ASP A 5 -30.42 -5.74 -5.74
CA ASP A 5 -31.06 -4.97 -6.82
C ASP A 5 -32.56 -4.77 -6.58
N LYS A 6 -33.27 -5.84 -6.15
CA LYS A 6 -34.69 -5.78 -5.79
C LYS A 6 -34.96 -4.82 -4.64
N HIS A 7 -34.07 -4.78 -3.65
CA HIS A 7 -34.24 -4.00 -2.42
C HIS A 7 -33.35 -2.76 -2.38
N ARG A 8 -32.88 -2.25 -3.52
CA ARG A 8 -31.92 -1.13 -3.62
C ARG A 8 -32.32 0.14 -2.86
N HIS A 9 -33.60 0.36 -2.59
CA HIS A 9 -34.13 1.51 -1.84
C HIS A 9 -34.40 1.21 -0.35
N ASN A 10 -34.20 -0.03 0.11
CA ASN A 10 -34.42 -0.44 1.50
C ASN A 10 -33.08 -0.50 2.25
N LYS A 11 -32.71 0.61 2.91
CA LYS A 11 -31.45 0.74 3.65
C LYS A 11 -31.17 -0.45 4.58
N PRO A 12 -32.08 -0.87 5.49
CA PRO A 12 -31.83 -2.01 6.37
C PRO A 12 -31.47 -3.31 5.66
N ILE A 13 -32.04 -3.58 4.49
CA ILE A 13 -31.73 -4.79 3.71
C ILE A 13 -30.35 -4.64 3.06
N ILE A 14 -30.05 -3.49 2.47
CA ILE A 14 -28.76 -3.24 1.82
C ILE A 14 -27.63 -3.29 2.84
N THR A 15 -27.76 -2.61 3.98
CA THR A 15 -26.77 -2.62 5.06
C THR A 15 -26.47 -4.05 5.52
N ARG A 16 -27.49 -4.86 5.82
CA ARG A 16 -27.32 -6.25 6.26
C ARG A 16 -26.67 -7.13 5.18
N ALA A 17 -27.10 -6.98 3.93
CA ALA A 17 -26.53 -7.74 2.83
C ALA A 17 -25.06 -7.37 2.57
N CYS A 18 -24.72 -6.07 2.57
CA CYS A 18 -23.33 -5.61 2.45
C CYS A 18 -22.47 -6.07 3.63
N PHE A 19 -23.02 -6.08 4.85
CA PHE A 19 -22.32 -6.61 6.03
C PHE A 19 -22.01 -8.11 5.86
N THR A 20 -23.01 -8.94 5.54
CA THR A 20 -22.83 -10.38 5.33
C THR A 20 -21.83 -10.65 4.20
N LEU A 21 -22.00 -10.01 3.04
CA LEU A 21 -21.09 -10.20 1.91
C LEU A 21 -19.68 -9.71 2.22
N GLY A 22 -19.53 -8.59 2.93
CA GLY A 22 -18.22 -8.07 3.33
C GLY A 22 -17.47 -9.03 4.26
N ASN A 23 -18.17 -9.76 5.12
CA ASN A 23 -17.55 -10.79 5.96
C ASN A 23 -17.15 -12.02 5.13
N LEU A 24 -17.97 -12.40 4.14
CA LEU A 24 -17.68 -13.53 3.25
C LEU A 24 -16.54 -13.26 2.27
N THR A 25 -16.28 -12.00 1.92
CA THR A 25 -15.17 -11.60 1.05
C THR A 25 -13.91 -11.20 1.81
N PHE A 26 -13.92 -11.26 3.14
CA PHE A 26 -12.75 -10.90 3.92
C PHE A 26 -11.64 -11.96 3.74
N SER A 27 -10.54 -11.57 3.12
CA SER A 27 -9.41 -12.43 2.74
C SER A 27 -8.44 -12.77 3.88
N GLY A 28 -8.84 -12.63 5.14
CA GLY A 28 -7.96 -12.92 6.29
C GLY A 28 -7.53 -14.39 6.41
N ASP A 29 -8.07 -15.27 5.57
CA ASP A 29 -7.76 -16.70 5.54
C ASP A 29 -7.79 -17.20 4.08
N THR A 30 -6.67 -17.01 3.38
CA THR A 30 -6.51 -17.29 1.93
C THR A 30 -6.59 -18.77 1.56
N ALA A 31 -6.59 -19.67 2.54
CA ALA A 31 -6.78 -21.11 2.33
C ALA A 31 -8.26 -21.52 2.20
N ASN A 32 -9.20 -20.61 2.44
CA ASN A 32 -10.61 -20.94 2.53
C ASN A 32 -11.29 -20.87 1.16
N LYS A 33 -11.59 -22.03 0.56
CA LYS A 33 -12.34 -22.16 -0.72
C LYS A 33 -13.66 -21.35 -0.75
N ASN A 34 -14.25 -21.08 0.41
CA ASN A 34 -15.46 -20.28 0.54
C ASN A 34 -15.26 -18.79 0.18
N VAL A 35 -14.06 -18.25 0.35
CA VAL A 35 -13.73 -16.86 -0.03
C VAL A 35 -13.73 -16.73 -1.55
N GLU A 36 -13.15 -17.71 -2.26
CA GLU A 36 -13.12 -17.71 -3.72
C GLU A 36 -14.53 -17.82 -4.33
N GLU A 37 -15.37 -18.72 -3.80
CA GLU A 37 -16.78 -18.86 -4.20
C GLU A 37 -17.57 -17.57 -3.94
N SER A 38 -17.36 -16.93 -2.78
CA SER A 38 -18.02 -15.67 -2.42
C SER A 38 -17.61 -14.53 -3.35
N HIS A 39 -16.33 -14.45 -3.72
CA HIS A 39 -15.86 -13.52 -4.73
C HIS A 39 -16.59 -13.77 -6.05
N ARG A 40 -16.65 -15.01 -6.56
CA ARG A 40 -17.35 -15.34 -7.83
C ARG A 40 -18.82 -14.89 -7.84
N VAL A 41 -19.55 -15.05 -6.74
CA VAL A 41 -20.97 -14.64 -6.65
C VAL A 41 -21.13 -13.12 -6.73
N ILE A 42 -20.24 -12.37 -6.09
CA ILE A 42 -20.25 -10.91 -6.09
C ILE A 42 -19.74 -10.36 -7.43
N THR A 43 -18.95 -11.15 -8.15
CA THR A 43 -18.20 -10.69 -9.32
C THR A 43 -18.72 -11.23 -10.64
N SER A 44 -19.93 -11.81 -10.62
CA SER A 44 -20.75 -11.93 -11.83
C SER A 44 -20.84 -10.57 -12.57
N ASP A 45 -21.06 -10.59 -13.88
CA ASP A 45 -21.07 -9.39 -14.75
C ASP A 45 -21.97 -8.24 -14.27
N THR A 46 -22.93 -8.54 -13.40
CA THR A 46 -23.90 -7.56 -12.85
C THR A 46 -23.57 -7.11 -11.42
N GLY A 47 -22.68 -7.81 -10.73
CA GLY A 47 -22.46 -7.61 -9.30
C GLY A 47 -21.67 -6.34 -8.97
N ILE A 48 -20.47 -6.19 -9.54
CA ILE A 48 -19.65 -4.98 -9.39
C ILE A 48 -20.42 -3.74 -9.89
N PRO A 49 -21.04 -3.73 -11.08
CA PRO A 49 -21.85 -2.59 -11.53
C PRO A 49 -22.98 -2.22 -10.56
N LEU A 50 -23.63 -3.20 -9.92
CA LEU A 50 -24.65 -2.94 -8.92
C LEU A 50 -24.08 -2.27 -7.67
N LEU A 51 -22.92 -2.72 -7.16
CA LEU A 51 -22.28 -2.11 -6.00
C LEU A 51 -21.92 -0.64 -6.25
N LEU A 52 -21.37 -0.36 -7.44
CA LEU A 52 -21.00 0.99 -7.88
C LEU A 52 -22.24 1.89 -8.03
N LYS A 53 -23.32 1.37 -8.62
CA LYS A 53 -24.61 2.07 -8.72
C LYS A 53 -25.21 2.38 -7.34
N LEU A 54 -25.09 1.46 -6.38
CA LEU A 54 -25.54 1.70 -5.01
C LEU A 54 -24.70 2.80 -4.34
N LEU A 55 -23.38 2.82 -4.57
CA LEU A 55 -22.49 3.86 -4.04
C LEU A 55 -22.93 5.25 -4.52
N ASP A 56 -23.14 5.42 -5.83
CA ASP A 56 -23.63 6.68 -6.40
C ASP A 56 -24.99 7.07 -5.81
N MET A 57 -25.93 6.12 -5.76
CA MET A 57 -27.28 6.36 -5.26
C MET A 57 -27.27 6.85 -3.80
N TYR A 58 -26.51 6.19 -2.93
CA TYR A 58 -26.52 6.51 -1.50
C TYR A 58 -25.70 7.76 -1.17
N ASP A 59 -24.58 8.03 -1.85
CA ASP A 59 -23.84 9.28 -1.71
C ASP A 59 -24.70 10.49 -2.15
N GLU A 60 -25.37 10.41 -3.31
CA GLU A 60 -26.23 11.48 -3.78
C GLU A 60 -27.44 11.72 -2.87
N ASN A 61 -28.01 10.64 -2.32
CA ASN A 61 -29.15 10.74 -1.42
C ASN A 61 -28.78 11.37 -0.08
N GLU A 62 -27.61 11.04 0.48
CA GLU A 62 -27.09 11.67 1.69
C GLU A 62 -26.94 13.19 1.49
N LYS A 63 -26.35 13.62 0.36
CA LYS A 63 -26.14 15.04 0.01
C LYS A 63 -27.44 15.86 -0.02
N LYS A 64 -28.58 15.23 -0.35
CA LYS A 64 -29.89 15.89 -0.49
C LYS A 64 -30.68 15.96 0.82
N LYS A 65 -30.24 15.26 1.87
CA LYS A 65 -31.01 15.11 3.12
C LYS A 65 -30.34 15.85 4.26
N LYS A 66 -31.16 16.50 5.09
CA LYS A 66 -30.71 17.27 6.27
C LYS A 66 -31.00 16.57 7.60
N GLU A 67 -31.80 15.51 7.58
CA GLU A 67 -32.18 14.79 8.79
C GLU A 67 -31.00 13.98 9.31
N GLN A 68 -30.57 14.26 10.55
CA GLN A 68 -29.39 13.64 11.15
C GLN A 68 -29.48 12.11 11.19
N LYS A 69 -30.65 11.58 11.58
CA LYS A 69 -30.89 10.14 11.60
C LYS A 69 -30.71 9.51 10.23
N TYR A 70 -31.22 10.16 9.18
CA TYR A 70 -31.06 9.69 7.81
C TYR A 70 -29.59 9.67 7.39
N ILE A 71 -28.83 10.70 7.76
CA ILE A 71 -27.40 10.81 7.45
C ILE A 71 -26.64 9.67 8.13
N GLN A 72 -26.87 9.44 9.42
CA GLN A 72 -26.24 8.35 10.19
C GLN A 72 -26.55 6.96 9.61
N GLU A 73 -27.81 6.70 9.25
CA GLU A 73 -28.21 5.43 8.61
C GLU A 73 -27.56 5.24 7.23
N THR A 74 -27.38 6.33 6.47
CA THR A 74 -26.69 6.26 5.17
C THR A 74 -25.19 6.07 5.36
N GLU A 75 -24.60 6.69 6.37
CA GLU A 75 -23.19 6.55 6.71
C GLU A 75 -22.82 5.12 7.09
N ASP A 76 -23.61 4.46 7.95
CA ASP A 76 -23.41 3.04 8.27
C ASP A 76 -23.55 2.17 7.01
N LEU A 77 -24.55 2.43 6.16
CA LEU A 77 -24.71 1.71 4.90
C LEU A 77 -23.48 1.89 3.98
N LEU A 78 -23.03 3.12 3.78
CA LEU A 78 -21.86 3.45 2.95
C LEU A 78 -20.60 2.78 3.51
N THR A 79 -20.46 2.74 4.84
CA THR A 79 -19.36 2.04 5.51
C THR A 79 -19.36 0.56 5.12
N ARG A 80 -20.49 -0.14 5.22
CA ARG A 80 -20.58 -1.57 4.83
C ARG A 80 -20.37 -1.78 3.33
N LEU A 81 -20.91 -0.89 2.49
CA LEU A 81 -20.79 -0.99 1.04
C LEU A 81 -19.35 -0.77 0.58
N ILE A 82 -18.68 0.28 1.06
CA ILE A 82 -17.30 0.59 0.70
C ILE A 82 -16.35 -0.48 1.23
N ARG A 83 -16.58 -1.01 2.44
CA ARG A 83 -15.84 -2.17 2.95
C ARG A 83 -15.93 -3.37 2.00
N LEU A 84 -17.12 -3.66 1.50
CA LEU A 84 -17.33 -4.74 0.53
C LEU A 84 -16.60 -4.46 -0.79
N ILE A 85 -16.67 -3.24 -1.31
CA ILE A 85 -15.93 -2.84 -2.53
C ILE A 85 -14.42 -2.99 -2.31
N ALA A 86 -13.91 -2.53 -1.17
CA ALA A 86 -12.50 -2.66 -0.80
C ALA A 86 -12.04 -4.12 -0.71
N ASN A 87 -12.84 -5.01 -0.14
CA ASN A 87 -12.51 -6.43 -0.08
C ASN A 87 -12.49 -7.05 -1.48
N VAL A 88 -13.48 -6.74 -2.32
CA VAL A 88 -13.53 -7.31 -3.68
C VAL A 88 -12.41 -6.77 -4.58
N SER A 89 -11.95 -5.53 -4.34
CA SER A 89 -10.87 -4.90 -5.12
C SER A 89 -9.48 -5.49 -4.87
N THR A 90 -9.30 -6.35 -3.87
CA THR A 90 -8.01 -7.07 -3.69
C THR A 90 -7.77 -8.11 -4.79
N TYR A 91 -8.82 -8.56 -5.48
CA TYR A 91 -8.68 -9.49 -6.60
C TYR A 91 -8.44 -8.74 -7.90
N LYS A 92 -7.34 -9.08 -8.59
CA LYS A 92 -6.80 -8.29 -9.72
C LYS A 92 -7.84 -7.89 -10.77
N LYS A 93 -8.60 -8.85 -11.32
CA LYS A 93 -9.61 -8.60 -12.35
C LYS A 93 -10.70 -7.64 -11.89
N HIS A 94 -11.07 -7.70 -10.61
CA HIS A 94 -12.13 -6.85 -10.05
C HIS A 94 -11.59 -5.45 -9.75
N GLY A 95 -10.37 -5.35 -9.22
CA GLY A 95 -9.69 -4.07 -9.03
C GLY A 95 -9.59 -3.28 -10.34
N GLU A 96 -9.19 -3.93 -11.44
CA GLU A 96 -9.13 -3.36 -12.79
C GLU A 96 -10.51 -2.85 -13.27
N GLN A 97 -11.58 -3.62 -13.04
CA GLN A 97 -12.94 -3.20 -13.39
C GLN A 97 -13.44 -2.03 -12.53
N ILE A 98 -13.18 -2.07 -11.22
CA ILE A 98 -13.65 -1.08 -10.25
C ILE A 98 -12.97 0.26 -10.48
N VAL A 99 -11.64 0.28 -10.66
CA VAL A 99 -10.87 1.51 -10.82
C VAL A 99 -11.29 2.30 -12.07
N CYS A 100 -11.72 1.61 -13.13
CA CYS A 100 -12.21 2.24 -14.35
C CYS A 100 -13.58 2.92 -14.19
N SER A 101 -14.29 2.71 -13.09
CA SER A 101 -15.61 3.29 -12.88
C SER A 101 -15.55 4.77 -12.44
N PRO A 102 -16.32 5.67 -13.08
CA PRO A 102 -16.49 7.04 -12.59
C PRO A 102 -17.02 7.14 -11.15
N SER A 103 -17.75 6.12 -10.68
CA SER A 103 -18.27 6.08 -9.30
C SER A 103 -17.15 6.11 -8.24
N MET A 104 -15.90 5.79 -8.59
CA MET A 104 -14.79 5.84 -7.64
C MET A 104 -14.42 7.27 -7.21
N VAL A 105 -14.76 8.28 -8.01
CA VAL A 105 -14.61 9.69 -7.61
C VAL A 105 -15.41 9.99 -6.32
N ARG A 106 -16.47 9.24 -6.04
CA ARG A 106 -17.26 9.37 -4.80
C ARG A 106 -16.42 9.14 -3.54
N LEU A 107 -15.40 8.29 -3.59
CA LEU A 107 -14.51 8.07 -2.43
C LEU A 107 -13.82 9.37 -2.01
N VAL A 108 -13.36 10.15 -3.00
CA VAL A 108 -12.75 11.47 -2.81
C VAL A 108 -13.79 12.46 -2.26
N ASP A 109 -14.98 12.50 -2.85
CA ASP A 109 -16.06 13.38 -2.39
C ASP A 109 -16.49 13.08 -0.94
N ILE A 110 -16.58 11.81 -0.56
CA ILE A 110 -17.01 11.40 0.78
C ILE A 110 -15.94 11.76 1.81
N VAL A 111 -14.67 11.42 1.58
CA VAL A 111 -13.59 11.73 2.53
C VAL A 111 -13.35 13.24 2.68
N GLN A 112 -13.65 14.04 1.65
CA GLN A 112 -13.63 15.51 1.78
C GLN A 112 -14.73 16.07 2.68
N ARG A 113 -15.88 15.40 2.75
CA ARG A 113 -17.03 15.83 3.58
C ARG A 113 -17.00 15.25 4.99
N LYS A 114 -16.31 14.13 5.19
CA LYS A 114 -16.32 13.35 6.44
C LYS A 114 -14.94 13.38 7.08
N SER A 115 -14.85 13.91 8.29
CA SER A 115 -13.62 13.87 9.08
C SER A 115 -13.43 12.49 9.69
N ILE A 116 -12.19 12.00 9.74
CA ILE A 116 -11.84 10.76 10.45
C ILE A 116 -12.25 10.81 11.92
N LEU A 117 -12.23 11.99 12.55
CA LEU A 117 -12.64 12.18 13.95
C LEU A 117 -14.14 11.94 14.19
N GLN A 118 -14.96 12.01 13.14
CA GLN A 118 -16.40 11.83 13.22
C GLN A 118 -16.86 10.47 12.70
N CYS A 119 -16.17 9.96 11.67
CA CYS A 119 -16.61 8.83 10.87
C CYS A 119 -15.43 7.88 10.61
N GLU A 120 -14.70 7.52 11.66
CA GLU A 120 -13.44 6.76 11.57
C GLU A 120 -13.59 5.48 10.73
N GLU A 121 -14.58 4.63 11.03
CA GLU A 121 -14.80 3.38 10.31
C GLU A 121 -15.05 3.60 8.80
N LEU A 122 -15.81 4.65 8.44
CA LEU A 122 -16.06 4.99 7.04
C LEU A 122 -14.77 5.43 6.35
N VAL A 123 -14.01 6.32 6.98
CA VAL A 123 -12.75 6.84 6.42
C VAL A 123 -11.73 5.72 6.26
N LEU A 124 -11.58 4.83 7.26
CA LEU A 124 -10.69 3.67 7.18
C LEU A 124 -11.04 2.75 5.99
N ASN A 125 -12.34 2.48 5.78
CA ASN A 125 -12.77 1.66 4.64
C ASN A 125 -12.53 2.37 3.29
N ILE A 126 -12.68 3.69 3.22
CA ILE A 126 -12.35 4.48 2.04
C ILE A 126 -10.85 4.40 1.74
N VAL A 127 -10.00 4.58 2.75
CA VAL A 127 -8.53 4.56 2.61
C VAL A 127 -8.04 3.19 2.19
N ARG A 128 -8.57 2.11 2.79
CA ARG A 128 -8.32 0.72 2.36
C ARG A 128 -8.77 0.46 0.92
N CYS A 129 -9.88 1.05 0.50
CA CYS A 129 -10.35 0.95 -0.89
C CYS A 129 -9.37 1.67 -1.84
N ILE A 130 -9.01 2.91 -1.50
CA ILE A 130 -8.05 3.72 -2.26
C ILE A 130 -6.69 3.04 -2.36
N SER A 131 -6.15 2.50 -1.26
CA SER A 131 -4.85 1.85 -1.24
C SER A 131 -4.83 0.60 -2.13
N ASN A 132 -5.89 -0.22 -2.10
CA ASN A 132 -6.06 -1.34 -3.05
C ASN A 132 -6.08 -0.86 -4.51
N LEU A 133 -6.85 0.18 -4.81
CA LEU A 133 -7.00 0.68 -6.18
C LEU A 133 -5.77 1.47 -6.66
N SER A 134 -4.99 2.05 -5.76
CA SER A 134 -3.81 2.86 -6.08
C SER A 134 -2.72 2.07 -6.79
N PHE A 135 -2.71 0.74 -6.64
CA PHE A 135 -1.85 -0.15 -7.42
C PHE A 135 -2.00 0.08 -8.94
N TYR A 136 -3.20 0.48 -9.39
CA TYR A 136 -3.52 0.74 -10.79
C TYR A 136 -3.29 2.18 -11.25
N ALA A 137 -2.88 3.09 -10.35
CA ALA A 137 -2.73 4.52 -10.63
C ALA A 137 -1.72 4.83 -11.76
N VAL A 138 -0.71 3.97 -11.93
CA VAL A 138 0.33 4.08 -12.96
C VAL A 138 0.34 2.84 -13.88
N SER A 139 -0.73 2.05 -13.86
CA SER A 139 -0.80 0.84 -14.70
C SER A 139 -0.88 1.17 -16.19
N ASN A 140 -0.37 0.26 -17.04
CA ASN A 140 -0.26 0.36 -18.52
C ASN A 140 -1.58 0.57 -19.29
N THR A 141 -2.66 0.98 -18.64
CA THR A 141 -3.84 1.46 -19.34
C THR A 141 -3.48 2.79 -20.01
N GLU A 142 -3.70 2.90 -21.32
CA GLU A 142 -3.42 4.12 -22.11
C GLU A 142 -4.11 5.41 -21.60
N LYS A 143 -4.98 5.28 -20.59
CA LYS A 143 -5.75 6.36 -19.99
C LYS A 143 -5.70 6.31 -18.46
N THR A 144 -5.44 7.46 -17.85
CA THR A 144 -5.65 7.68 -16.42
C THR A 144 -7.10 7.37 -16.05
N THR A 145 -7.30 6.66 -14.94
CA THR A 145 -8.64 6.30 -14.46
C THR A 145 -9.25 7.44 -13.62
N PRO A 146 -10.59 7.55 -13.54
CA PRO A 146 -11.25 8.71 -12.92
C PRO A 146 -10.82 9.01 -11.48
N LEU A 147 -10.50 7.98 -10.68
CA LEU A 147 -10.04 8.15 -9.30
C LEU A 147 -8.67 8.85 -9.21
N PHE A 148 -7.82 8.68 -10.23
CA PHE A 148 -6.42 9.13 -10.23
C PHE A 148 -6.16 10.27 -11.22
N GLU A 149 -7.20 10.95 -11.72
CA GLU A 149 -7.05 12.16 -12.55
C GLU A 149 -6.28 13.28 -11.81
N ASP A 150 -6.44 13.37 -10.49
CA ASP A 150 -5.71 14.30 -9.62
C ASP A 150 -5.09 13.54 -8.43
N GLN A 151 -3.95 12.87 -8.70
CA GLN A 151 -3.22 12.10 -7.68
C GLN A 151 -2.70 12.98 -6.54
N VAL A 152 -2.40 14.26 -6.81
CA VAL A 152 -1.94 15.22 -5.79
C VAL A 152 -3.09 15.56 -4.82
N LYS A 153 -4.32 15.76 -5.32
CA LYS A 153 -5.50 15.91 -4.47
C LYS A 153 -5.72 14.69 -3.58
N LEU A 154 -5.55 13.50 -4.13
CA LEU A 154 -5.66 12.26 -3.35
C LEU A 154 -4.59 12.19 -2.26
N ALA A 155 -3.32 12.48 -2.60
CA ALA A 155 -2.23 12.53 -1.63
C ALA A 155 -2.49 13.54 -0.49
N LYS A 156 -3.05 14.72 -0.80
CA LYS A 156 -3.46 15.73 0.20
C LYS A 156 -4.47 15.20 1.21
N LEU A 157 -5.40 14.34 0.77
CA LEU A 157 -6.44 13.78 1.64
C LEU A 157 -5.90 12.66 2.52
N LEU A 158 -4.90 11.91 2.04
CA LEU A 158 -4.29 10.81 2.77
C LEU A 158 -3.19 11.27 3.74
N ALA A 159 -2.51 12.38 3.47
CA ALA A 159 -1.37 12.83 4.28
C ALA A 159 -1.67 12.99 5.78
N PRO A 160 -2.83 13.54 6.22
CA PRO A 160 -3.15 13.62 7.64
C PRO A 160 -3.24 12.26 8.35
N LEU A 161 -3.44 11.18 7.60
CA LEU A 161 -3.61 9.83 8.13
C LEU A 161 -2.29 9.09 8.39
N ILE A 162 -1.18 9.57 7.81
CA ILE A 162 0.17 9.02 8.00
C ILE A 162 0.57 9.05 9.48
N LEU A 163 0.16 10.08 10.22
CA LEU A 163 0.49 10.27 11.64
C LEU A 163 -0.74 10.19 12.54
N TYR A 164 -1.82 9.58 12.04
CA TYR A 164 -3.03 9.39 12.83
C TYR A 164 -2.85 8.22 13.81
N ASP A 165 -3.47 8.33 14.99
CA ASP A 165 -3.39 7.31 16.06
C ASP A 165 -4.30 6.12 15.78
N HIS A 166 -4.14 5.52 14.59
CA HIS A 166 -4.77 4.27 14.19
C HIS A 166 -3.83 3.52 13.25
N PRO A 167 -3.20 2.42 13.69
CA PRO A 167 -2.20 1.70 12.91
C PRO A 167 -2.64 1.29 11.49
N ASP A 168 -3.92 0.92 11.31
CA ASP A 168 -4.41 0.57 9.96
C ASP A 168 -4.62 1.80 9.07
N ALA A 169 -4.92 2.97 9.64
CA ALA A 169 -4.97 4.21 8.86
C ALA A 169 -3.58 4.55 8.33
N VAL A 170 -2.57 4.45 9.19
CA VAL A 170 -1.16 4.67 8.85
C VAL A 170 -0.72 3.68 7.78
N MET A 171 -0.94 2.38 8.00
CA MET A 171 -0.56 1.32 7.07
C MET A 171 -1.17 1.54 5.68
N GLU A 172 -2.49 1.72 5.61
CA GLU A 172 -3.19 1.84 4.34
C GLU A 172 -2.84 3.14 3.60
N SER A 173 -2.61 4.23 4.35
CA SER A 173 -2.15 5.49 3.78
C SER A 173 -0.74 5.37 3.24
N CYS A 174 0.19 4.76 3.98
CA CYS A 174 1.54 4.49 3.50
C CYS A 174 1.54 3.60 2.26
N ARG A 175 0.70 2.55 2.24
CA ARG A 175 0.55 1.69 1.06
C ARG A 175 0.06 2.46 -0.16
N ALA A 176 -0.93 3.34 0.02
CA ALA A 176 -1.40 4.24 -1.04
C ALA A 176 -0.29 5.19 -1.51
N PHE A 177 0.45 5.81 -0.58
CA PHE A 177 1.58 6.68 -0.92
C PHE A 177 2.66 5.94 -1.69
N GLY A 178 2.98 4.68 -1.35
CA GLY A 178 3.98 3.90 -2.09
C GLY A 178 3.62 3.68 -3.56
N ASN A 179 2.33 3.66 -3.89
CA ASN A 179 1.86 3.61 -5.27
C ASN A 179 1.79 5.00 -5.92
N LEU A 180 1.25 6.00 -5.23
CA LEU A 180 1.09 7.37 -5.74
C LEU A 180 2.44 8.08 -5.94
N SER A 181 3.45 7.80 -5.11
CA SER A 181 4.78 8.41 -5.21
C SER A 181 5.57 7.97 -6.46
N ARG A 182 5.02 7.07 -7.28
CA ARG A 182 5.56 6.80 -8.62
C ARG A 182 5.36 8.01 -9.54
N ASP A 183 4.33 8.82 -9.31
CA ASP A 183 4.09 10.08 -10.02
C ASP A 183 5.06 11.18 -9.52
N PRO A 184 5.88 11.79 -10.39
CA PRO A 184 6.76 12.90 -10.04
C PRO A 184 6.04 14.10 -9.41
N GLN A 185 4.80 14.39 -9.81
CA GLN A 185 4.04 15.51 -9.23
C GLN A 185 3.66 15.25 -7.78
N VAL A 186 3.36 14.00 -7.44
CA VAL A 186 3.10 13.60 -6.04
C VAL A 186 4.37 13.72 -5.22
N ARG A 187 5.53 13.25 -5.73
CA ARG A 187 6.82 13.40 -5.04
C ARG A 187 7.20 14.86 -4.81
N GLN A 188 7.05 15.70 -5.83
CA GLN A 188 7.27 17.14 -5.70
C GLN A 188 6.41 17.72 -4.58
N TRP A 189 5.10 17.42 -4.58
CA TRP A 189 4.19 17.89 -3.53
C TRP A 189 4.58 17.38 -2.14
N MET A 190 5.01 16.12 -2.02
CA MET A 190 5.49 15.55 -0.75
C MET A 190 6.68 16.33 -0.20
N SER A 191 7.65 16.67 -1.05
CA SER A 191 8.82 17.48 -0.66
C SER A 191 8.41 18.89 -0.22
N GLU A 192 7.58 19.57 -1.02
CA GLU A 192 7.10 20.93 -0.71
C GLU A 192 6.33 21.01 0.62
N ARG A 193 5.65 19.92 0.99
CA ARG A 193 4.86 19.83 2.23
C ARG A 193 5.55 19.08 3.37
N ARG A 194 6.81 18.69 3.20
CA ARG A 194 7.60 17.94 4.19
C ARG A 194 6.92 16.64 4.64
N VAL A 195 6.16 16.00 3.75
CA VAL A 195 5.54 14.69 3.99
C VAL A 195 6.60 13.61 4.01
N ASP A 196 7.67 13.76 3.22
CA ASP A 196 8.85 12.90 3.23
C ASP A 196 9.48 12.77 4.63
N GLU A 197 9.59 13.87 5.38
CA GLU A 197 10.04 13.84 6.78
C GLU A 197 9.13 13.01 7.69
N ALA A 198 7.80 13.14 7.54
CA ALA A 198 6.85 12.34 8.29
C ALA A 198 6.97 10.84 7.95
N ILE A 199 7.18 10.51 6.67
CA ILE A 199 7.45 9.13 6.24
C ILE A 199 8.70 8.56 6.90
N MET A 200 9.77 9.35 7.04
CA MET A 200 11.01 8.89 7.68
C MET A 200 10.85 8.62 9.18
N ILE A 201 9.97 9.34 9.89
CA ILE A 201 9.65 9.05 11.29
C ILE A 201 9.05 7.64 11.43
N LEU A 202 8.25 7.21 10.45
CA LEU A 202 7.59 5.90 10.47
C LEU A 202 8.53 4.70 10.24
N LEU A 203 9.79 4.91 9.87
CA LEU A 203 10.78 3.82 9.86
C LEU A 203 10.98 3.20 11.26
N GLY A 204 10.75 3.97 12.33
CA GLY A 204 10.82 3.49 13.71
C GLY A 204 9.51 2.87 14.22
N HIS A 205 8.55 2.56 13.35
CA HIS A 205 7.26 2.01 13.77
C HIS A 205 7.37 0.54 14.22
N SER A 206 6.65 0.15 15.27
CA SER A 206 6.72 -1.20 15.85
C SER A 206 6.17 -2.31 14.94
N ARG A 207 5.19 -1.99 14.09
CA ARG A 207 4.65 -2.91 13.08
C ARG A 207 5.47 -2.91 11.80
N MET A 208 6.01 -4.07 11.42
CA MET A 208 6.87 -4.24 10.23
C MET A 208 6.12 -4.11 8.89
N ASP A 209 4.81 -4.32 8.84
CA ASP A 209 4.00 -4.09 7.63
C ASP A 209 3.94 -2.59 7.25
N ILE A 210 3.92 -1.71 8.26
CA ILE A 210 4.07 -0.26 8.07
C ILE A 210 5.48 0.07 7.60
N VAL A 211 6.52 -0.48 8.23
CA VAL A 211 7.91 -0.25 7.83
C VAL A 211 8.15 -0.69 6.38
N ARG A 212 7.64 -1.86 5.96
CA ARG A 212 7.70 -2.31 4.56
C ARG A 212 7.03 -1.31 3.60
N SER A 213 5.85 -0.81 3.96
CA SER A 213 5.14 0.20 3.15
C SER A 213 5.92 1.51 3.05
N VAL A 214 6.55 1.94 4.15
CA VAL A 214 7.41 3.12 4.21
C VAL A 214 8.64 2.94 3.32
N CYS A 215 9.32 1.79 3.37
CA CYS A 215 10.45 1.49 2.48
C CYS A 215 10.05 1.57 1.00
N GLY A 216 8.86 1.09 0.63
CA GLY A 216 8.33 1.23 -0.72
C GLY A 216 8.18 2.69 -1.19
N ILE A 217 7.75 3.59 -0.29
CA ILE A 217 7.71 5.03 -0.57
C ILE A 217 9.13 5.57 -0.76
N LEU A 218 10.03 5.26 0.17
CA LEU A 218 11.39 5.80 0.19
C LEU A 218 12.23 5.35 -1.01
N ILE A 219 11.99 4.15 -1.57
CA ILE A 219 12.59 3.74 -2.86
C ILE A 219 12.21 4.71 -3.98
N ASN A 220 10.94 5.10 -4.07
CA ASN A 220 10.51 6.07 -5.07
C ASN A 220 11.08 7.47 -4.82
N LEU A 221 11.19 7.90 -3.56
CA LEU A 221 11.74 9.22 -3.21
C LEU A 221 13.25 9.31 -3.44
N SER A 222 13.99 8.25 -3.10
CA SER A 222 15.44 8.14 -3.30
C SER A 222 15.83 8.04 -4.78
N ASN A 223 14.90 7.59 -5.65
CA ASN A 223 15.08 7.57 -7.09
C ASN A 223 14.61 8.86 -7.78
N ASP A 224 14.35 9.95 -7.04
CA ASP A 224 13.95 11.23 -7.63
C ASP A 224 15.17 11.95 -8.24
N GLU A 225 15.22 11.98 -9.57
CA GLU A 225 16.33 12.58 -10.35
C GLU A 225 16.62 14.05 -10.00
N GLN A 226 15.67 14.78 -9.41
CA GLN A 226 15.85 16.18 -9.05
C GLN A 226 16.35 16.36 -7.61
N ASN A 227 16.69 15.25 -6.93
CA ASN A 227 17.26 15.21 -5.57
C ASN A 227 16.47 16.03 -4.54
N ARG A 228 15.18 16.24 -4.78
CA ARG A 228 14.32 17.08 -3.92
C ARG A 228 14.23 16.60 -2.48
N HIS A 229 14.32 15.29 -2.31
CA HIS A 229 14.20 14.64 -1.01
C HIS A 229 15.55 14.53 -0.28
N ALA A 230 16.67 14.87 -0.93
CA ALA A 230 18.01 14.67 -0.37
C ALA A 230 18.16 15.32 1.02
N LYS A 231 17.67 16.55 1.21
CA LYS A 231 17.72 17.22 2.52
C LYS A 231 17.01 16.44 3.62
N ALA A 232 15.82 15.93 3.31
CA ALA A 232 15.03 15.17 4.26
C ALA A 232 15.75 13.84 4.57
N LEU A 233 16.23 13.15 3.53
CA LEU A 233 17.00 11.90 3.63
C LEU A 233 18.28 12.07 4.46
N HIS A 234 19.04 13.15 4.26
CA HIS A 234 20.22 13.49 5.05
C HIS A 234 19.88 13.81 6.52
N GLY A 235 18.87 14.67 6.74
CA GLY A 235 18.56 15.19 8.07
C GLY A 235 18.04 14.16 9.07
N ALA A 236 17.56 13.01 8.58
CA ALA A 236 16.93 11.97 9.41
C ALA A 236 17.89 10.84 9.83
N SER A 237 19.19 10.92 9.52
CA SER A 237 20.13 9.79 9.64
C SER A 237 19.57 8.52 9.02
N ILE A 238 19.00 8.63 7.80
CA ILE A 238 18.25 7.53 7.21
C ILE A 238 19.09 6.24 7.13
N VAL A 239 20.37 6.34 6.77
CA VAL A 239 21.26 5.18 6.69
C VAL A 239 21.36 4.43 8.02
N GLU A 240 21.47 5.14 9.15
CA GLU A 240 21.52 4.52 10.48
C GLU A 240 20.23 3.77 10.79
N ARG A 241 19.07 4.39 10.54
CA ARG A 241 17.76 3.75 10.73
C ARG A 241 17.58 2.52 9.84
N LEU A 242 18.06 2.57 8.60
CA LEU A 242 17.96 1.44 7.68
C LEU A 242 18.81 0.26 8.13
N LEU A 243 19.99 0.53 8.70
CA LEU A 243 20.83 -0.50 9.30
C LEU A 243 20.15 -1.12 10.52
N GLU A 244 19.53 -0.32 11.39
CA GLU A 244 18.76 -0.83 12.54
C GLU A 244 17.60 -1.74 12.11
N VAL A 245 16.88 -1.38 11.04
CA VAL A 245 15.77 -2.19 10.52
C VAL A 245 16.29 -3.48 9.86
N LEU A 246 17.46 -3.43 9.21
CA LEU A 246 18.07 -4.56 8.50
C LEU A 246 18.30 -5.76 9.44
N ASP A 247 18.66 -5.52 10.70
CA ASP A 247 18.94 -6.53 11.72
C ASP A 247 17.73 -7.41 12.07
N HIS A 248 16.52 -6.96 11.75
CA HIS A 248 15.26 -7.64 12.09
C HIS A 248 14.38 -7.89 10.86
N ALA A 249 14.91 -7.64 9.65
CA ALA A 249 14.16 -7.72 8.41
C ALA A 249 14.04 -9.16 7.89
N ASP A 250 12.89 -9.49 7.31
CA ASP A 250 12.75 -10.66 6.45
C ASP A 250 13.34 -10.37 5.05
N ILE A 251 13.50 -11.41 4.23
CA ILE A 251 14.12 -11.32 2.90
C ILE A 251 13.48 -10.21 2.05
N GLU A 252 12.15 -10.10 2.07
CA GLU A 252 11.44 -9.06 1.32
C GLU A 252 11.83 -7.65 1.78
N LEU A 253 11.84 -7.39 3.09
CA LEU A 253 12.23 -6.10 3.63
C LEU A 253 13.73 -5.82 3.41
N VAL A 254 14.59 -6.82 3.52
CA VAL A 254 16.03 -6.70 3.19
C VAL A 254 16.19 -6.22 1.75
N ILE A 255 15.49 -6.82 0.79
CA ILE A 255 15.56 -6.40 -0.62
C ILE A 255 15.22 -4.92 -0.77
N LEU A 256 14.14 -4.45 -0.12
CA LEU A 256 13.73 -3.05 -0.18
C LEU A 256 14.77 -2.11 0.45
N ILE A 257 15.35 -2.50 1.59
CA ILE A 257 16.40 -1.72 2.26
C ILE A 257 17.64 -1.61 1.36
N LEU A 258 18.10 -2.72 0.78
CA LEU A 258 19.27 -2.71 -0.11
C LEU A 258 19.03 -1.88 -1.38
N GLN A 259 17.82 -1.91 -1.94
CA GLN A 259 17.45 -1.05 -3.08
C GLN A 259 17.53 0.43 -2.72
N MET A 260 17.04 0.80 -1.55
CA MET A 260 17.12 2.17 -1.07
C MET A 260 18.55 2.59 -0.79
N LEU A 261 19.35 1.76 -0.12
CA LEU A 261 20.78 2.03 0.12
C LEU A 261 21.54 2.19 -1.20
N PHE A 262 21.19 1.40 -2.22
CA PHE A 262 21.71 1.58 -3.58
C PHE A 262 21.35 2.94 -4.16
N ASN A 263 20.07 3.35 -4.12
CA ASN A 263 19.69 4.67 -4.61
C ASN A 263 20.40 5.81 -3.84
N LEU A 264 20.49 5.70 -2.52
CA LEU A 264 21.17 6.69 -1.68
C LEU A 264 22.67 6.77 -1.98
N SER A 265 23.29 5.71 -2.50
CA SER A 265 24.73 5.70 -2.79
C SER A 265 25.13 6.55 -4.01
N PHE A 266 24.15 7.11 -4.73
CA PHE A 266 24.35 8.11 -5.77
C PHE A 266 24.18 9.55 -5.27
N LEU A 267 23.84 9.75 -4.00
CA LEU A 267 23.73 11.06 -3.38
C LEU A 267 25.03 11.39 -2.63
N ASP A 268 25.52 12.62 -2.80
CA ASP A 268 26.78 13.08 -2.23
C ASP A 268 26.81 12.97 -0.71
N ASN A 269 27.88 12.40 -0.15
CA ASN A 269 28.12 12.31 1.30
C ASN A 269 27.00 11.65 2.12
N MET A 270 26.23 10.73 1.53
CA MET A 270 25.21 9.98 2.26
C MET A 270 25.78 8.98 3.27
N PHE A 271 26.93 8.40 2.97
CA PHE A 271 27.54 7.33 3.76
C PHE A 271 28.84 7.79 4.39
N THR A 272 29.05 7.40 5.64
CA THR A 272 30.36 7.48 6.29
C THR A 272 31.22 6.28 5.89
N SER A 273 32.55 6.41 5.95
CA SER A 273 33.46 5.29 5.66
C SER A 273 33.18 4.06 6.55
N HIS A 274 32.78 4.28 7.80
CA HIS A 274 32.37 3.20 8.71
C HIS A 274 31.11 2.48 8.23
N GLN A 275 30.08 3.21 7.80
CA GLN A 275 28.85 2.61 7.26
C GLN A 275 29.13 1.85 5.96
N ILE A 276 29.99 2.37 5.08
CA ILE A 276 30.41 1.67 3.86
C ILE A 276 31.12 0.36 4.20
N GLN A 277 32.01 0.37 5.20
CA GLN A 277 32.68 -0.84 5.66
C GLN A 277 31.69 -1.87 6.23
N HIS A 278 30.86 -1.44 7.17
CA HIS A 278 29.86 -2.29 7.81
C HIS A 278 28.90 -2.92 6.80
N LEU A 279 28.34 -2.13 5.87
CA LEU A 279 27.44 -2.64 4.84
C LEU A 279 28.11 -3.68 3.95
N HIS A 280 29.37 -3.46 3.58
CA HIS A 280 30.10 -4.41 2.76
C HIS A 280 30.28 -5.76 3.46
N GLU A 281 30.68 -5.76 4.73
CA GLU A 281 30.82 -6.97 5.55
C GLU A 281 29.48 -7.68 5.73
N THR A 282 28.42 -6.92 6.04
CA THR A 282 27.06 -7.45 6.21
C THR A 282 26.53 -8.10 4.92
N ILE A 283 26.66 -7.44 3.77
CA ILE A 283 26.17 -7.99 2.49
C ILE A 283 26.99 -9.22 2.07
N GLN A 284 28.31 -9.22 2.30
CA GLN A 284 29.15 -10.40 2.05
C GLN A 284 28.73 -11.60 2.91
N GLY A 285 28.47 -11.37 4.20
CA GLY A 285 27.94 -12.40 5.10
C GLY A 285 26.59 -12.96 4.64
N MET A 286 25.68 -12.09 4.21
CA MET A 286 24.38 -12.50 3.65
C MET A 286 24.55 -13.37 2.40
N LEU A 287 25.40 -12.97 1.45
CA LEU A 287 25.64 -13.72 0.22
C LEU A 287 26.29 -15.08 0.49
N LEU A 288 27.22 -15.15 1.44
CA LEU A 288 27.84 -16.42 1.85
C LEU A 288 26.79 -17.36 2.47
N TYR A 289 25.95 -16.84 3.37
CA TYR A 289 24.87 -17.62 3.97
C TYR A 289 23.90 -18.16 2.92
N LEU A 290 23.49 -17.35 1.94
CA LEU A 290 22.63 -17.80 0.85
C LEU A 290 23.27 -18.92 0.02
N GLN A 291 24.56 -18.79 -0.28
CA GLN A 291 25.31 -19.82 -1.00
C GLN A 291 25.39 -21.14 -0.20
N GLU A 292 25.60 -21.07 1.11
CA GLU A 292 25.58 -22.25 1.99
C GLU A 292 24.19 -22.91 2.03
N GLN A 293 23.12 -22.12 2.09
CA GLN A 293 21.75 -22.65 2.04
C GLN A 293 21.44 -23.36 0.72
N GLU A 294 21.83 -22.79 -0.42
CA GLU A 294 21.65 -23.42 -1.74
C GLU A 294 22.37 -24.76 -1.83
N GLN A 295 23.62 -24.82 -1.36
CA GLN A 295 24.38 -26.07 -1.30
C GLN A 295 23.69 -27.11 -0.41
N MET A 296 23.09 -26.70 0.70
CA MET A 296 22.34 -27.61 1.60
C MET A 296 21.00 -28.06 1.01
N VAL A 297 20.35 -27.26 0.15
CA VAL A 297 19.12 -27.62 -0.56
C VAL A 297 19.39 -28.71 -1.61
N GLU A 298 20.53 -28.64 -2.32
CA GLU A 298 20.97 -29.72 -3.23
C GLU A 298 21.19 -31.07 -2.52
N TYR A 299 21.37 -31.07 -1.19
CA TYR A 299 21.42 -32.29 -0.36
C TYR A 299 20.07 -32.68 0.30
N ARG A 300 19.06 -31.80 0.29
CA ARG A 300 17.82 -31.91 1.09
C ARG A 300 16.55 -32.29 0.30
N GLU A 301 16.66 -32.70 -0.96
CA GLU A 301 15.52 -33.23 -1.76
C GLU A 301 14.90 -34.56 -1.22
N GLN A 302 14.97 -34.83 0.09
CA GLN A 302 14.43 -36.05 0.71
C GLN A 302 13.56 -35.83 1.96
N VAL A 303 13.21 -34.59 2.37
CA VAL A 303 12.41 -34.38 3.59
C VAL A 303 11.29 -33.35 3.38
N GLU A 304 10.06 -33.76 3.68
CA GLU A 304 8.79 -33.16 3.24
C GLU A 304 8.22 -32.04 4.13
N ASP A 305 9.01 -31.43 5.02
CA ASP A 305 8.53 -30.35 5.90
C ASP A 305 9.64 -29.30 6.12
N GLN A 306 9.74 -28.34 5.20
CA GLN A 306 10.63 -27.17 5.32
C GLN A 306 9.85 -25.87 5.07
N PRO A 307 10.29 -24.75 5.67
CA PRO A 307 9.70 -23.43 5.41
C PRO A 307 9.69 -23.14 3.90
N GLN A 308 8.65 -22.43 3.46
CA GLN A 308 8.39 -22.11 2.06
C GLN A 308 9.60 -21.39 1.44
N TYR A 309 10.41 -22.13 0.68
CA TYR A 309 11.54 -21.61 -0.08
C TYR A 309 11.02 -20.65 -1.16
N ASP A 310 11.44 -19.38 -1.13
CA ASP A 310 11.14 -18.37 -2.15
C ASP A 310 12.36 -18.18 -3.09
N PRO A 311 12.45 -18.95 -4.19
CA PRO A 311 13.57 -18.86 -5.13
C PRO A 311 13.66 -17.48 -5.79
N ASP A 312 12.53 -16.83 -6.08
CA ASP A 312 12.51 -15.53 -6.74
C ASP A 312 13.01 -14.42 -5.81
N GLY A 313 12.66 -14.49 -4.53
CA GLY A 313 13.22 -13.66 -3.47
C GLY A 313 14.75 -13.75 -3.39
N VAL A 314 15.28 -14.98 -3.36
CA VAL A 314 16.73 -15.23 -3.29
C VAL A 314 17.48 -14.65 -4.51
N VAL A 315 16.95 -14.86 -5.71
CA VAL A 315 17.57 -14.30 -6.94
C VAL A 315 17.60 -12.77 -6.89
N ARG A 316 16.49 -12.13 -6.51
CA ARG A 316 16.42 -10.67 -6.38
C ARG A 316 17.37 -10.15 -5.31
N LEU A 317 17.44 -10.82 -4.16
CA LEU A 317 18.34 -10.47 -3.07
C LEU A 317 19.80 -10.51 -3.52
N ARG A 318 20.20 -11.54 -4.26
CA ARG A 318 21.55 -11.65 -4.83
C ARG A 318 21.87 -10.52 -5.80
N GLN A 319 20.93 -10.20 -6.69
CA GLN A 319 21.09 -9.12 -7.67
C GLN A 319 21.29 -7.76 -7.00
N VAL A 320 20.40 -7.38 -6.07
CA VAL A 320 20.52 -6.09 -5.39
C VAL A 320 21.77 -6.01 -4.51
N SER A 321 22.11 -7.10 -3.82
CA SER A 321 23.32 -7.19 -2.98
C SER A 321 24.58 -6.97 -3.81
N THR A 322 24.67 -7.61 -4.97
CA THR A 322 25.82 -7.47 -5.88
C THR A 322 25.93 -6.05 -6.43
N SER A 323 24.83 -5.46 -6.87
CA SER A 323 24.80 -4.08 -7.36
C SER A 323 25.25 -3.08 -6.29
N LEU A 324 24.76 -3.23 -5.06
CA LEU A 324 25.15 -2.36 -3.95
C LEU A 324 26.63 -2.55 -3.58
N LEU A 325 27.13 -3.79 -3.49
CA LEU A 325 28.55 -4.03 -3.21
C LEU A 325 29.47 -3.36 -4.23
N ASN A 326 29.14 -3.44 -5.52
CA ASN A 326 29.91 -2.80 -6.57
C ASN A 326 29.95 -1.28 -6.38
N GLN A 327 28.82 -0.67 -6.03
CA GLN A 327 28.73 0.77 -5.81
C GLN A 327 29.43 1.22 -4.52
N LEU A 328 29.34 0.44 -3.44
CA LEU A 328 30.09 0.69 -2.21
C LEU A 328 31.60 0.62 -2.45
N ASN A 329 32.08 -0.24 -3.35
CA ASN A 329 33.50 -0.28 -3.71
C ASN A 329 33.93 1.00 -4.43
N VAL A 330 33.11 1.59 -5.29
CA VAL A 330 33.41 2.88 -5.93
C VAL A 330 33.59 3.96 -4.87
N LEU A 331 32.63 4.06 -3.94
CA LEU A 331 32.65 5.05 -2.85
C LEU A 331 33.82 4.89 -1.86
N ARG A 332 34.50 3.73 -1.81
CA ARG A 332 35.70 3.54 -0.98
C ARG A 332 36.94 4.24 -1.54
N TYR A 333 36.94 4.56 -2.83
CA TYR A 333 38.08 5.12 -3.55
C TYR A 333 37.89 6.60 -3.94
N GLU A 334 36.74 7.18 -3.64
CA GLU A 334 36.44 8.62 -3.70
C GLU A 334 36.73 9.28 -2.34
#